data_AF-A0A1G8A791-F1
#
_entry.id   AF-A0A1G8A791-F1
#
_cell.length_a   1.000
_cell.length_b   1.000
_cell.length_c   1.000
_cell.angle_alpha   90.00
_cell.angle_beta   90.00
_cell.angle_gamma   90.00
#
_symmetry.space_group_name_H-M   'P 1'
#
loop_
_entity.id
_entity.type
_entity.pdbx_description
1 polymer ?
#
loop_
_entity_poly.entity_id
_entity_poly.type
_entity_poly.pdbx_seq_one_letter_code
_entity_poly.pdbx_strand_id
1 'polypeptide(L)'
;MYPFEEVLAWEAEMNDSLYQERKILAAYQWMKMDLNDRRAALLQENTIDGIALDQLDQALLHVEELIMERYIIIDEKEKAVERMYQQWQHILQNMQ
;
A
#
# COMPACT_ATOMS: atom_id res chain seq x y z
N MET A 1 3.35 -16.43 26.35
CA MET A 1 1.93 -16.06 26.20
C MET A 1 1.86 -14.57 26.46
N TYR A 2 1.40 -13.78 25.50
CA TYR A 2 1.25 -12.33 25.68
C TYR A 2 0.02 -12.04 26.55
N PRO A 3 0.09 -11.12 27.52
CA PRO A 3 -1.06 -10.59 28.23
C PRO A 3 -2.14 -10.08 27.26
N PHE A 4 -3.40 -10.17 27.65
CA PHE A 4 -4.55 -9.70 26.86
C PHE A 4 -4.40 -8.21 26.45
N GLU A 5 -3.87 -7.39 27.36
CA GLU A 5 -3.59 -5.97 27.12
C GLU A 5 -2.56 -5.75 26.00
N GLU A 6 -1.54 -6.61 25.91
CA GLU A 6 -0.51 -6.52 24.86
C GLU A 6 -1.06 -6.93 23.49
N VAL A 7 -2.02 -7.86 23.44
CA VAL A 7 -2.69 -8.24 22.19
C VAL A 7 -3.62 -7.14 21.69
N LEU A 8 -4.37 -6.49 22.58
CA LEU A 8 -5.20 -5.33 22.23
C LEU A 8 -4.37 -4.15 21.73
N ALA A 9 -3.24 -3.87 22.39
CA ALA A 9 -2.32 -2.82 21.96
C ALA A 9 -1.75 -3.13 20.57
N TRP A 10 -1.33 -4.37 20.34
CA TRP A 10 -0.81 -4.81 19.05
C TRP A 10 -1.86 -4.72 17.92
N GLU A 11 -3.11 -5.12 18.19
CA GLU A 11 -4.21 -5.02 17.22
C GLU A 11 -4.47 -3.56 16.82
N ALA A 12 -4.51 -2.65 17.79
CA ALA A 12 -4.71 -1.22 17.55
C ALA A 12 -3.57 -0.63 16.71
N GLU A 13 -2.31 -0.90 17.08
CA GLU A 13 -1.13 -0.45 16.33
C GLU A 13 -1.12 -1.01 14.89
N MET A 14 -1.47 -2.27 14.71
CA MET A 14 -1.51 -2.91 13.40
C MET A 14 -2.60 -2.32 12.51
N ASN A 15 -3.79 -2.06 13.07
CA ASN A 15 -4.88 -1.45 12.32
C ASN A 15 -4.52 -0.01 11.89
N ASP A 16 -3.95 0.78 12.79
CA ASP A 16 -3.47 2.13 12.45
C ASP A 16 -2.38 2.08 11.38
N SER A 17 -1.44 1.13 11.49
CA SER A 17 -0.38 0.96 10.51
C SER A 17 -0.94 0.57 9.13
N LEU A 18 -1.85 -0.41 9.05
CA LEU A 18 -2.52 -0.81 7.81
C LEU A 18 -3.29 0.36 7.18
N TYR A 19 -3.96 1.16 8.01
CA TYR A 19 -4.67 2.35 7.54
C TYR A 19 -3.73 3.38 6.92
N GLN A 20 -2.56 3.63 7.53
CA GLN A 20 -1.56 4.53 6.95
C GLN A 20 -1.00 4.01 5.62
N GLU A 21 -0.67 2.72 5.53
CA GLU A 21 -0.17 2.13 4.27
C GLU A 21 -1.22 2.24 3.15
N ARG A 22 -2.50 2.00 3.46
CA ARG A 22 -3.60 2.16 2.50
C ARG A 22 -3.79 3.61 2.05
N LYS A 23 -3.59 4.59 2.95
CA LYS A 23 -3.58 6.01 2.58
C LYS A 23 -2.45 6.36 1.62
N ILE A 24 -1.24 5.85 1.90
CA ILE A 24 -0.08 6.07 1.04
C ILE A 24 -0.31 5.43 -0.33
N LEU A 25 -0.80 4.19 -0.38
CA LEU A 25 -1.17 3.51 -1.61
C LEU A 25 -2.18 4.32 -2.43
N ALA A 26 -3.24 4.82 -1.79
CA ALA A 26 -4.23 5.66 -2.46
C ALA A 26 -3.59 6.94 -3.03
N ALA A 27 -2.68 7.59 -2.30
CA ALA A 27 -1.96 8.76 -2.79
C ALA A 27 -1.13 8.45 -4.04
N TYR A 28 -0.42 7.33 -4.07
CA TYR A 28 0.34 6.91 -5.26
C TYR A 28 -0.56 6.58 -6.44
N GLN A 29 -1.71 5.96 -6.22
CA GLN A 29 -2.70 5.71 -7.27
C GLN A 29 -3.23 7.02 -7.86
N TRP A 30 -3.49 8.04 -7.03
CA TRP A 30 -3.85 9.38 -7.49
C TRP A 30 -2.74 10.03 -8.30
N MET A 31 -1.48 9.93 -7.85
CA MET A 31 -0.32 10.44 -8.60
C MET A 31 -0.20 9.76 -9.98
N LYS A 32 -0.39 8.44 -10.05
CA LYS A 32 -0.38 7.71 -11.31
C LYS A 32 -1.48 8.20 -12.27
N MET A 33 -2.68 8.47 -11.76
CA MET A 33 -3.77 9.00 -12.57
C MET A 33 -3.42 10.39 -13.12
N ASP A 34 -2.98 11.31 -12.27
CA ASP A 34 -2.58 12.67 -12.68
C ASP A 34 -1.43 12.66 -13.70
N LEU A 35 -0.43 11.79 -13.51
CA LEU A 35 0.65 11.62 -14.49
C LEU A 35 0.13 11.10 -15.83
N ASN A 36 -0.77 10.12 -15.84
CA ASN A 36 -1.39 9.63 -17.08
C ASN A 36 -2.21 10.71 -17.79
N ASP A 37 -2.95 11.54 -17.05
CA ASP A 37 -3.71 12.66 -17.63
C ASP A 37 -2.77 13.68 -18.29
N ARG A 38 -1.67 14.02 -17.62
CA ARG A 38 -0.63 14.90 -18.18
C ARG A 38 0.05 14.29 -19.41
N ARG A 39 0.32 12.98 -19.39
CA ARG A 39 0.83 12.25 -20.56
C ARG A 39 -0.10 12.39 -21.76
N ALA A 40 -1.40 12.20 -21.53
CA ALA A 40 -2.40 12.29 -22.57
C ALA A 40 -2.50 13.71 -23.14
N ALA A 41 -2.37 14.73 -22.29
CA ALA A 41 -2.33 16.13 -22.71
C ALA A 41 -1.11 16.42 -23.60
N LEU A 42 0.10 16.02 -23.18
CA LEU A 42 1.33 16.22 -23.96
C LEU A 42 1.28 15.56 -25.34
N LEU A 43 0.65 14.39 -25.44
CA LEU A 43 0.48 13.68 -26.72
C LEU A 43 -0.51 14.34 -27.69
N GLN A 44 -1.36 15.26 -27.20
CA GLN A 44 -2.31 16.02 -28.03
C GLN A 44 -1.74 17.35 -28.53
N GLU A 45 -0.55 17.75 -28.07
CA GLU A 45 0.07 18.99 -28.49
C GLU A 45 0.56 18.92 -29.95
N ASN A 46 0.48 20.05 -30.67
CA ASN A 46 0.90 20.15 -32.06
C ASN A 46 2.40 19.87 -32.28
N THR A 47 3.20 19.92 -31.23
CA THR A 47 4.61 19.57 -31.23
C THR A 47 4.88 18.78 -29.95
N ILE A 48 5.23 17.50 -30.10
CA ILE A 48 5.49 16.63 -28.96
C ILE A 48 6.87 16.97 -28.40
N ASP A 49 6.91 17.41 -27.15
CA ASP A 49 8.15 17.49 -26.38
C ASP A 49 8.55 16.08 -25.91
N GLY A 50 9.46 15.45 -26.66
CA GLY A 50 9.94 14.11 -26.37
C GLY A 50 10.72 13.99 -25.05
N ILE A 51 11.35 15.08 -24.57
CA ILE A 51 12.08 15.06 -23.29
C ILE A 51 11.07 15.07 -22.14
N ALA A 52 10.07 15.93 -22.21
CA ALA A 52 9.01 15.98 -21.21
C ALA A 52 8.23 14.66 -21.14
N LEU A 53 7.97 14.03 -22.29
CA LEU A 53 7.30 12.73 -22.35
C LEU A 53 8.13 11.62 -21.71
N ASP A 54 9.44 11.55 -21.99
CA ASP A 54 10.33 10.55 -21.39
C ASP A 54 10.44 10.72 -19.87
N GLN A 55 10.58 11.97 -19.39
CA GLN A 55 10.59 12.25 -17.95
C GLN A 55 9.30 11.80 -17.27
N LEU A 56 8.16 11.98 -17.94
CA LEU A 56 6.87 11.57 -17.41
C LEU A 56 6.71 10.03 -17.42
N ASP A 57 7.20 9.36 -18.46
CA ASP A 57 7.21 7.90 -18.55
C ASP A 57 8.09 7.29 -17.44
N GLN A 58 9.26 7.87 -17.16
CA GLN A 58 10.10 7.45 -16.02
C GLN A 58 9.40 7.68 -14.68
N ALA A 59 8.71 8.81 -14.50
CA ALA A 59 7.95 9.09 -13.28
C ALA A 59 6.79 8.10 -13.08
N LEU A 60 6.09 7.74 -14.16
CA LEU A 60 5.03 6.72 -14.13
C LEU A 60 5.56 5.36 -13.70
N LEU A 61 6.66 4.91 -14.30
CA LEU A 61 7.31 3.64 -13.92
C LEU A 61 7.69 3.64 -12.44
N HIS A 62 8.30 4.71 -11.95
CA HIS A 62 8.66 4.80 -10.54
C HIS A 62 7.44 4.77 -9.60
N VAL A 63 6.35 5.45 -9.95
CA VAL A 63 5.11 5.40 -9.16
C VAL A 63 4.49 4.00 -9.18
N GLU A 64 4.58 3.26 -10.29
CA GLU A 64 4.13 1.87 -10.37
C GLU A 64 4.92 0.95 -9.44
N GLU A 65 6.24 1.13 -9.37
CA GLU A 65 7.09 0.41 -8.41
C GLU A 65 6.67 0.70 -6.96
N LEU A 66 6.48 1.98 -6.62
CA LEU A 66 6.04 2.38 -5.28
C LEU A 66 4.66 1.80 -4.92
N ILE A 67 3.72 1.74 -5.87
CA ILE A 67 2.42 1.09 -5.69
C ILE A 67 2.59 -0.39 -5.38
N MET A 68 3.42 -1.09 -6.15
CA MET A 68 3.69 -2.52 -5.96
C MET A 68 4.33 -2.80 -4.60
N GLU A 69 5.32 -1.99 -4.19
CA GLU A 69 5.94 -2.09 -2.87
C GLU A 69 4.93 -1.94 -1.75
N ARG A 70 4.00 -0.97 -1.85
CA ARG A 70 2.96 -0.78 -0.83
C ARG A 70 2.00 -1.96 -0.77
N TYR A 71 1.63 -2.55 -1.90
CA TYR A 71 0.81 -3.76 -1.89
C TYR A 71 1.48 -4.91 -1.15
N ILE A 72 2.79 -5.12 -1.35
CA ILE A 72 3.56 -6.15 -0.64
C ILE A 72 3.54 -5.89 0.86
N ILE A 73 3.81 -4.65 1.29
CA ILE A 73 3.81 -4.28 2.72
C ILE A 73 2.44 -4.50 3.37
N ILE A 74 1.35 -4.14 2.67
CA ILE A 74 -0.02 -4.34 3.16
C ILE A 74 -0.32 -5.84 3.30
N ASP A 75 -0.01 -6.64 2.27
CA ASP A 75 -0.24 -8.09 2.28
C ASP A 75 0.55 -8.79 3.41
N GLU A 76 1.80 -8.40 3.64
CA GLU A 76 2.61 -8.93 4.75
C GLU A 76 2.00 -8.63 6.12
N LYS A 77 1.47 -7.41 6.30
CA LYS A 77 0.78 -6.99 7.53
C LYS A 77 -0.54 -7.73 7.70
N GLU A 78 -1.34 -7.89 6.65
CA GLU A 78 -2.59 -8.65 6.69
C GLU A 78 -2.33 -10.13 7.05
N LYS A 79 -1.29 -10.74 6.47
CA LYS A 79 -0.84 -12.08 6.86
C LYS A 79 -0.35 -12.18 8.30
N ALA A 80 0.24 -11.10 8.84
CA ALA A 80 0.61 -11.06 10.26
C ALA A 80 -0.63 -11.05 11.17
N VAL A 81 -1.67 -10.27 10.80
CA VAL A 81 -2.98 -10.27 11.48
C VAL A 81 -3.62 -11.65 11.45
N GLU A 82 -3.68 -12.28 10.28
CA GLU A 82 -4.27 -13.60 10.13
C GLU A 82 -3.55 -14.66 10.99
N ARG A 83 -2.21 -14.65 10.99
CA ARG A 83 -1.42 -15.57 11.82
C ARG A 83 -1.68 -15.36 13.32
N MET A 84 -1.76 -14.11 13.78
CA MET A 84 -2.06 -13.82 15.18
C MET A 84 -3.46 -14.31 15.56
N TYR A 85 -4.46 -14.07 14.70
CA TYR A 85 -5.82 -14.56 14.91
C TYR A 85 -5.89 -16.08 15.01
N GLN A 86 -5.21 -16.81 14.11
CA GLN A 86 -5.14 -18.27 14.14
C GLN A 86 -4.47 -18.79 15.42
N GLN A 87 -3.37 -18.17 15.85
CA GLN A 87 -2.70 -18.52 17.11
C GLN A 87 -3.62 -18.31 18.31
N TRP A 88 -4.34 -17.20 18.35
CA TRP A 88 -5.28 -16.89 19.41
C TRP A 88 -6.44 -17.90 19.49
N GLN A 89 -7.00 -18.28 18.34
CA GLN A 89 -8.06 -19.30 18.26
C GLN A 89 -7.58 -20.66 18.79
N HIS A 90 -6.38 -21.10 18.43
CA HIS A 90 -5.80 -22.34 18.97
C HIS A 90 -5.61 -22.29 20.49
N ILE A 91 -5.18 -21.14 21.01
CA ILE A 91 -5.02 -20.94 22.46
C ILE A 91 -6.37 -21.04 23.17
N LEU A 92 -7.43 -20.42 22.64
CA LEU A 92 -8.77 -20.49 23.21
C LEU A 92 -9.34 -21.92 23.20
N GLN A 93 -9.14 -22.66 22.11
CA GLN A 93 -9.57 -24.06 21.99
C GLN A 93 -8.85 -24.99 22.97
N ASN A 94 -7.56 -24.74 23.23
CA ASN A 94 -6.76 -25.53 24.17
C ASN A 94 -6.98 -25.14 25.65
N MET A 95 -7.75 -24.07 25.91
CA MET A 95 -8.16 -23.66 27.26
C MET A 95 -9.56 -24.18 27.66
N GLN A 96 -10.29 -24.83 26.74
CA GLN A 96 -11.55 -25.55 27.01
C GLN A 96 -11.27 -27.02 27.33
#